data_AF-A0A957NPR6-F1
#
_entry.id   AF-A0A957NPR6-F1
#
_cell.length_a   1.000
_cell.length_b   1.000
_cell.length_c   1.000
_cell.angle_alpha   90.00
_cell.angle_beta   90.00
_cell.angle_gamma   90.00
#
_symmetry.space_group_name_H-M   'P 1'
#
loop_
_entity.id
_entity.type
_entity.pdbx_description
1 polymer ?
#
loop_
_entity_poly.entity_id
_entity_poly.type
_entity_poly.pdbx_seq_one_letter_code
_entity_poly.pdbx_strand_id
1 'polypeptide(L)' 'GVGSRICVGNAFAMLEMQVVLATMIQSRQFSLVPGQTFEPLQLITLRPRNGVKMQVH' A
#
# COMPACT_ATOMS: atom_id res chain seq x y z
N GLY A 1 2.55 14.47 7.92
CA GLY A 1 2.56 15.64 8.82
C GLY A 1 1.81 15.32 10.07
N VAL A 2 1.94 16.12 11.12
CA VAL A 2 1.24 15.99 12.40
C VAL A 2 0.85 17.39 12.89
N GLY A 3 -0.17 17.49 13.76
CA GLY A 3 -0.66 18.77 14.28
C GLY A 3 -1.36 19.63 13.21
N SER A 4 -1.19 20.95 13.29
CA SER A 4 -1.89 21.93 12.43
C SER A 4 -1.56 21.85 10.94
N ARG A 5 -0.51 21.11 10.55
CA ARG A 5 -0.14 20.82 9.15
C ARG A 5 -0.26 19.33 8.82
N ILE A 6 -1.21 18.63 9.43
CA ILE A 6 -1.58 17.29 8.97
C ILE A 6 -2.12 17.37 7.53
N CYS A 7 -2.00 16.26 6.79
CA CYS A 7 -2.55 16.18 5.44
C CYS A 7 -4.06 16.45 5.50
N VAL A 8 -4.54 17.41 4.70
CA VAL A 8 -5.98 17.70 4.58
C VAL A 8 -6.77 16.48 4.11
N GLY A 9 -6.14 15.61 3.32
CA GLY A 9 -6.72 14.35 2.84
C GLY A 9 -6.56 13.17 3.80
N ASN A 10 -6.09 13.35 5.04
CA ASN A 10 -5.79 12.22 5.93
C ASN A 10 -7.00 11.30 6.17
N ALA A 11 -8.16 11.88 6.48
CA ALA A 11 -9.38 11.09 6.70
C ALA A 11 -9.84 10.37 5.42
N PHE A 12 -9.75 11.04 4.27
CA PHE A 12 -10.11 10.46 2.98
C PHE A 12 -9.19 9.29 2.62
N ALA A 13 -7.86 9.47 2.74
CA ALA A 13 -6.88 8.43 2.42
C ALA A 13 -7.06 7.18 3.30
N MET A 14 -7.43 7.36 4.57
CA MET A 14 -7.74 6.24 5.47
C MET A 14 -8.99 5.49 5.02
N LEU A 15 -10.07 6.20 4.68
CA LEU A 15 -11.30 5.60 4.16
C LEU A 15 -11.03 4.83 2.87
N GLU A 16 -10.34 5.47 1.91
CA GLU A 16 -10.00 4.87 0.62
C GLU A 16 -9.18 3.59 0.80
N MET A 17 -8.15 3.62 1.64
CA MET A 17 -7.33 2.45 1.94
C MET A 17 -8.18 1.29 2.50
N GLN A 18 -9.08 1.59 3.45
CA GLN A 18 -9.94 0.57 4.05
C GLN A 18 -10.89 -0.05 3.03
N VAL A 19 -11.55 0.78 2.21
CA VAL A 19 -12.50 0.31 1.19
C VAL A 19 -11.78 -0.56 0.15
N VAL A 20 -10.69 -0.06 -0.42
CA VAL A 20 -9.92 -0.81 -1.44
C VAL A 20 -9.42 -2.13 -0.88
N LEU A 21 -8.82 -2.11 0.33
CA LEU A 21 -8.30 -3.33 0.96
C LEU A 21 -9.42 -4.34 1.23
N ALA A 22 -10.55 -3.90 1.81
CA ALA A 22 -11.69 -4.76 2.09
C ALA A 22 -12.25 -5.41 0.82
N THR A 23 -12.39 -4.65 -0.26
CA THR A 23 -12.87 -5.17 -1.55
C THR A 23 -11.91 -6.20 -2.14
N MET A 24 -10.60 -5.96 -2.05
CA MET A 24 -9.58 -6.89 -2.56
C MET A 24 -9.61 -8.21 -1.79
N ILE A 25 -9.54 -8.18 -0.45
CA ILE A 25 -9.43 -9.40 0.37
C ILE A 25 -10.74 -10.16 0.52
N GLN A 26 -11.90 -9.51 0.31
CA GLN A 26 -13.19 -10.20 0.34
C GLN A 26 -13.39 -11.12 -0.87
N SER A 27 -12.76 -10.82 -2.00
CA SER A 27 -13.01 -11.52 -3.27
C SER A 27 -11.87 -12.41 -3.73
N ARG A 28 -10.64 -12.19 -3.24
CA ARG A 28 -9.43 -12.87 -3.70
C ARG A 28 -8.48 -13.16 -2.56
N GLN A 29 -7.67 -14.20 -2.73
CA GLN A 29 -6.53 -14.46 -1.88
C GLN A 29 -5.25 -14.00 -2.57
N PHE A 30 -4.30 -13.49 -1.78
CA PHE A 30 -3.03 -12.98 -2.28
C PHE A 30 -1.89 -13.73 -1.60
N SER A 31 -0.95 -14.26 -2.38
CA SER A 31 0.28 -14.86 -1.87
C SER A 31 1.50 -14.17 -2.48
N LEU A 32 2.50 -13.88 -1.67
CA LEU A 32 3.72 -13.21 -2.14
C LEU A 32 4.52 -14.15 -3.06
N VAL A 33 4.97 -13.64 -4.22
CA VAL A 33 5.87 -14.39 -5.09
C VAL A 33 7.23 -14.57 -4.39
N PRO A 34 7.77 -15.80 -4.27
CA PRO A 34 9.01 -16.05 -3.54
C PRO A 34 10.25 -15.46 -4.24
N GLY A 35 11.31 -15.21 -3.46
CA GLY A 35 12.61 -14.76 -3.98
C GLY A 35 12.72 -13.26 -4.32
N GLN A 36 11.75 -12.45 -3.91
CA GLN A 36 11.81 -10.99 -4.09
C GLN A 36 12.64 -10.31 -2.99
N THR A 37 13.33 -9.22 -3.35
CA THR A 37 14.04 -8.34 -2.42
C THR A 37 13.34 -7.00 -2.32
N PHE A 38 13.32 -6.41 -1.11
CA PHE A 38 12.59 -5.17 -0.80
C PHE A 38 13.54 -4.06 -0.39
N GLU A 39 14.32 -3.57 -1.35
CA GLU A 39 15.19 -2.42 -1.14
C GLU A 39 14.38 -1.11 -1.16
N PRO A 40 14.52 -0.24 -0.14
CA PRO A 40 13.83 1.04 -0.13
C PRO A 40 14.36 1.96 -1.23
N LEU A 41 13.44 2.61 -1.94
CA LEU A 41 13.71 3.67 -2.91
C LEU A 41 12.94 4.93 -2.49
N GLN A 42 13.67 5.99 -2.18
CA GLN A 42 13.13 7.27 -1.75
C GLN A 42 12.99 8.21 -2.96
N LEU A 43 11.76 8.54 -3.32
CA LEU A 43 11.43 9.57 -4.32
C LEU A 43 10.50 10.60 -3.65
N ILE A 44 9.38 10.96 -4.27
CA ILE A 44 8.32 11.75 -3.62
C ILE A 44 7.70 10.96 -2.45
N THR A 45 7.56 9.64 -2.62
CA THR A 45 7.17 8.69 -1.57
C THR A 45 8.22 7.60 -1.40
N LEU A 46 8.23 6.94 -0.24
CA LEU A 46 9.03 5.74 -0.01
C LEU A 46 8.33 4.53 -0.64
N ARG A 47 9.05 3.77 -1.46
CA ARG A 47 8.53 2.55 -2.09
C ARG A 47 9.61 1.49 -2.28
N PRO A 48 9.26 0.20 -2.41
CA PRO A 48 10.22 -0.82 -2.82
C PRO A 48 10.75 -0.55 -4.24
N ARG A 49 12.05 -0.65 -4.46
CA ARG A 49 12.70 -0.44 -5.76
C ARG A 49 12.09 -1.28 -6.88
N ASN A 50 11.74 -2.52 -6.57
CA ASN A 50 11.26 -3.51 -7.54
C ASN A 50 9.75 -3.81 -7.41
N GLY A 51 9.01 -2.97 -6.68
CA GLY A 51 7.59 -3.19 -6.37
C GLY A 51 7.35 -4.41 -5.46
N VAL A 52 6.10 -4.87 -5.41
CA VAL A 52 5.67 -6.07 -4.68
C VAL A 52 4.82 -6.93 -5.60
N LYS A 53 5.34 -8.08 -6.04
CA LYS A 53 4.60 -9.01 -6.89
C LYS A 53 3.84 -10.02 -6.02
N MET A 54 2.55 -10.14 -6.28
CA MET A 54 1.64 -11.05 -5.61
C MET A 54 1.01 -11.98 -6.65
N GLN A 55 0.77 -13.23 -6.27
CA GLN A 55 -0.11 -14.13 -7.00
C GLN A 55 -1.52 -13.99 -6.44
N VAL A 56 -2.51 -13.88 -7.32
CA VAL A 56 -3.93 -13.70 -6.99
C VAL A 56 -4.67 -15.00 -7.26
N HIS A 57 -5.44 -15.47 -6.28
CA HIS A 57 -6.27 -16.67 -6.33
C HIS A 57 -7.74 -16.32 -6.13
#